data_AF-A0A7V5FN59-F1
#
_entry.id   AF-A0A7V5FN59-F1
#
_cell.length_a   1.000
_cell.length_b   1.000
_cell.length_c   1.000
_cell.angle_alpha   90.00
_cell.angle_beta   90.00
_cell.angle_gamma   90.00
#
_symmetry.space_group_name_H-M   'P 1'
#
loop_
_entity.id
_entity.type
_entity.pdbx_description
1 polymer ?
#
loop_
_entity_poly.entity_id
_entity_poly.type
_entity_poly.pdbx_seq_one_letter_code
_entity_poly.pdbx_strand_id
1 'polypeptide(L)'
;MNVIRKSLAIVMLIVFAVASYAAGPEALSKGDLQYLQGVYKATLQGIAHYVHIGTGLPYDVSDGRKATSISNIGLYMASVAIGSSTGLLSSEDAINEIDKTLTSLEKIEKWNGFPITWVNVETLQREFGPSFSYADHVGNLVCGLLVVESVFPDKFKARIEAFLSPMDFGSAYDPATG
;
A
#
# COMPACT_ATOMS: atom_id res chain seq x y z
N MET A 1 54.07 1.67 -16.53
CA MET A 1 54.08 2.23 -15.14
C MET A 1 52.89 3.13 -14.81
N ASN A 2 52.26 3.84 -15.75
CA ASN A 2 51.12 4.75 -15.47
C ASN A 2 49.73 4.08 -15.35
N VAL A 3 49.55 2.84 -15.82
CA VAL A 3 48.25 2.15 -15.73
C VAL A 3 48.05 1.51 -14.35
N ILE A 4 49.11 0.94 -13.76
CA ILE A 4 49.08 0.29 -12.44
C ILE A 4 48.81 1.29 -11.30
N ARG A 5 49.29 2.54 -11.43
CA ARG A 5 49.00 3.62 -10.48
C ARG A 5 47.54 4.10 -10.51
N LYS A 6 46.85 4.03 -11.65
CA LYS A 6 45.43 4.40 -11.77
C LYS A 6 44.51 3.30 -11.21
N SER A 7 44.88 2.03 -11.37
CA SER A 7 44.13 0.90 -10.81
C SER A 7 44.17 0.84 -9.28
N LEU A 8 45.29 1.23 -8.65
CA LEU A 8 45.39 1.27 -7.18
C LEU A 8 44.53 2.39 -6.57
N ALA A 9 44.42 3.54 -7.25
CA ALA A 9 43.61 4.67 -6.80
C ALA A 9 42.10 4.37 -6.86
N ILE A 10 41.64 3.61 -7.86
CA ILE A 10 40.23 3.21 -8.00
C ILE A 10 39.83 2.15 -6.96
N VAL A 11 40.72 1.21 -6.64
CA VAL A 11 40.48 0.21 -5.58
C VAL A 11 40.47 0.88 -4.20
N MET A 12 41.34 1.87 -3.94
CA MET A 12 41.30 2.66 -2.71
C MET A 12 40.02 3.51 -2.58
N LEU A 13 39.49 4.04 -3.68
CA LEU A 13 38.24 4.82 -3.68
C LEU A 13 37.02 3.95 -3.34
N ILE A 14 37.00 2.70 -3.82
CA ILE A 14 35.92 1.74 -3.53
C ILE A 14 35.98 1.28 -2.06
N VAL A 15 37.18 1.07 -1.51
CA VAL A 15 37.33 0.71 -0.08
C VAL A 15 36.91 1.86 0.86
N PHE A 16 37.14 3.12 0.47
CA PHE A 16 36.63 4.27 1.23
C PHE A 16 35.11 4.46 1.10
N ALA A 17 34.52 4.20 -0.06
CA ALA A 17 33.07 4.30 -0.26
C ALA A 17 32.29 3.24 0.54
N VAL A 18 32.85 2.04 0.73
CA VAL A 18 32.23 0.99 1.55
C VAL A 18 32.37 1.29 3.06
N ALA A 19 33.45 1.94 3.48
CA ALA A 19 33.64 2.34 4.88
C ALA A 19 32.68 3.47 5.31
N SER A 20 32.31 4.38 4.41
CA SER A 20 31.30 5.42 4.70
C SER A 20 29.87 4.88 4.84
N TYR A 21 29.63 3.62 4.44
CA TYR A 21 28.34 2.95 4.64
C TYR A 21 28.33 1.98 5.84
N ALA A 22 29.42 1.96 6.61
CA ALA A 22 29.52 1.23 7.88
C ALA A 22 29.10 2.06 9.10
N ALA A 23 28.70 3.32 8.91
CA ALA A 23 27.87 4.01 9.87
C ALA A 23 26.44 3.48 9.67
N GLY A 24 26.11 2.37 10.35
CA GLY A 24 24.70 1.98 10.52
C GLY A 24 23.92 3.19 11.04
N PRO A 25 22.60 3.30 10.74
CA PRO A 25 21.82 4.44 11.17
C PRO A 25 22.06 4.67 12.66
N GLU A 26 22.44 5.90 13.02
CA GLU A 26 22.63 6.29 14.41
C GLU A 26 21.40 5.82 15.19
N ALA A 27 21.61 5.02 16.25
CA ALA A 27 20.52 4.41 16.96
C ALA A 27 19.57 5.52 17.46
N LEU A 28 18.30 5.45 17.06
CA LEU A 28 17.30 6.45 17.41
C LEU A 28 17.30 6.67 18.93
N SER A 29 17.19 7.94 19.34
CA SER A 29 17.04 8.23 20.77
C SER A 29 15.72 7.64 21.29
N LYS A 30 15.67 7.37 22.59
CA LYS A 30 14.42 6.92 23.23
C LYS A 30 13.27 7.91 22.99
N GLY A 31 13.56 9.21 22.93
CA GLY A 31 12.58 10.25 22.66
C GLY A 31 12.02 10.16 21.24
N ASP A 32 12.88 9.99 20.23
CA ASP A 32 12.46 9.87 18.83
C ASP A 32 11.64 8.60 18.60
N LEU A 33 12.04 7.48 19.19
CA LEU A 33 11.29 6.22 19.15
C LEU A 33 9.88 6.40 19.73
N GLN A 34 9.75 7.05 20.88
CA GLN A 34 8.46 7.33 21.50
C GLN A 34 7.60 8.26 20.64
N TYR A 35 8.20 9.28 20.03
CA TYR A 35 7.51 10.19 19.13
C TYR A 35 6.97 9.46 17.89
N LEU A 36 7.81 8.66 17.22
CA LEU A 36 7.42 7.88 16.03
C LEU A 36 6.33 6.85 16.34
N GLN A 37 6.42 6.18 17.50
CA GLN A 37 5.35 5.29 17.96
C GLN A 37 4.04 6.04 18.20
N GLY A 38 4.11 7.26 18.75
CA GLY A 38 2.97 8.15 18.94
C GLY A 38 2.33 8.55 17.60
N VAL A 39 3.14 8.99 16.64
CA VAL A 39 2.68 9.32 15.28
C VAL A 39 2.02 8.11 14.63
N TYR A 40 2.67 6.94 14.67
CA TYR A 40 2.11 5.73 14.07
C TYR A 40 0.74 5.36 14.64
N LYS A 41 0.62 5.33 15.98
CA LYS A 41 -0.66 5.04 16.63
C LYS A 41 -1.73 6.07 16.28
N ALA A 42 -1.40 7.36 16.32
CA ALA A 42 -2.33 8.43 16.02
C ALA A 42 -2.80 8.38 14.56
N THR A 43 -1.90 8.10 13.61
CA THR A 43 -2.22 7.94 12.20
C THR A 43 -3.18 6.77 11.99
N LEU A 44 -2.91 5.60 12.56
CA LEU A 44 -3.77 4.43 12.39
C LEU A 44 -5.17 4.65 12.98
N GLN A 45 -5.25 5.29 14.15
CA GLN A 45 -6.52 5.70 14.76
C GLN A 45 -7.26 6.73 13.91
N GLY A 46 -6.55 7.70 13.35
CA GLY A 46 -7.12 8.71 12.44
C GLY A 46 -7.71 8.08 11.19
N ILE A 47 -7.00 7.16 10.55
CA ILE A 47 -7.50 6.45 9.36
C ILE A 47 -8.74 5.63 9.72
N ALA A 48 -8.70 4.85 10.81
CA ALA A 48 -9.82 4.03 11.26
C ALA A 48 -11.08 4.85 11.61
N HIS A 49 -10.91 6.11 12.04
CA HIS A 49 -12.02 7.02 12.30
C HIS A 49 -12.78 7.40 11.01
N TYR A 50 -12.08 7.51 9.89
CA TYR A 50 -12.65 7.88 8.59
C TYR A 50 -12.93 6.63 7.73
N VAL A 51 -13.63 5.65 8.31
CA VAL A 51 -14.06 4.44 7.59
C VAL A 51 -15.58 4.32 7.66
N HIS A 52 -16.21 4.06 6.51
CA HIS A 52 -17.64 3.83 6.48
C HIS A 52 -17.99 2.49 7.13
N ILE A 53 -18.81 2.52 8.18
CA ILE A 53 -19.08 1.35 9.05
C ILE A 53 -19.67 0.14 8.29
N GLY A 54 -20.48 0.40 7.26
CA GLY A 54 -21.18 -0.67 6.52
C GLY A 54 -20.33 -1.35 5.46
N THR A 55 -19.40 -0.62 4.84
CA THR A 55 -18.60 -1.13 3.71
C THR A 55 -17.13 -1.35 4.07
N GLY A 56 -16.64 -0.76 5.16
CA GLY A 56 -15.23 -0.78 5.52
C GLY A 56 -14.36 0.05 4.56
N LEU A 57 -14.95 0.88 3.68
CA LEU A 57 -14.17 1.72 2.78
C LEU A 57 -13.73 3.01 3.50
N PRO A 58 -12.45 3.42 3.37
CA PRO A 58 -11.96 4.67 3.94
C PRO A 58 -12.49 5.86 3.11
N TYR A 59 -12.86 6.95 3.77
CA TYR A 59 -13.13 8.22 3.09
C TYR A 59 -11.80 8.84 2.63
N ASP A 60 -11.79 9.44 1.43
CA ASP A 60 -10.59 10.12 0.90
C ASP A 60 -10.33 11.47 1.57
N VAL A 61 -11.39 12.09 2.11
CA VAL A 61 -11.39 13.45 2.63
C VAL A 61 -12.27 13.56 3.87
N SER A 62 -11.91 14.46 4.79
CA SER A 62 -12.60 14.65 6.07
C SER A 62 -13.75 15.68 6.03
N ASP A 63 -14.07 16.22 4.86
CA ASP A 63 -15.06 17.30 4.70
C ASP A 63 -16.49 16.81 4.42
N GLY A 64 -16.72 15.50 4.52
CA GLY A 64 -18.04 14.87 4.36
C GLY A 64 -18.36 14.41 2.94
N ARG A 65 -17.48 14.63 1.95
CA ARG A 65 -17.60 13.96 0.65
C ARG A 65 -17.48 12.45 0.84
N LYS A 66 -18.33 11.70 0.14
CA LYS A 66 -18.46 10.25 0.28
C LYS A 66 -17.63 9.47 -0.73
N ALA A 67 -16.55 10.05 -1.24
CA ALA A 67 -15.72 9.43 -2.26
C ALA A 67 -14.51 8.72 -1.67
N THR A 68 -14.03 7.68 -2.36
CA THR A 68 -12.74 7.04 -2.12
C THR A 68 -12.11 6.58 -3.43
N SER A 69 -10.79 6.44 -3.41
CA SER A 69 -10.03 5.85 -4.52
C SER A 69 -9.61 4.42 -4.21
N ILE A 70 -9.44 3.59 -5.24
CA ILE A 70 -8.86 2.24 -5.06
C ILE A 70 -7.44 2.27 -4.46
N SER A 71 -6.69 3.36 -4.65
CA SER A 71 -5.43 3.56 -3.91
C SER A 71 -5.67 3.64 -2.42
N ASN A 72 -6.59 4.50 -1.99
CA ASN A 72 -6.88 4.70 -0.57
C ASN A 72 -7.38 3.40 0.07
N ILE A 73 -8.22 2.65 -0.66
CA ILE A 73 -8.67 1.31 -0.25
C ILE A 73 -7.48 0.35 -0.03
N GLY A 74 -6.56 0.26 -1.00
CA GLY A 74 -5.37 -0.61 -0.89
C GLY A 74 -4.43 -0.21 0.25
N LEU A 75 -4.11 1.09 0.34
CA LEU A 75 -3.24 1.65 1.38
C LEU A 75 -3.85 1.51 2.78
N TYR A 76 -5.18 1.62 2.91
CA TYR A 76 -5.88 1.39 4.17
C TYR A 76 -5.74 -0.06 4.62
N MET A 77 -6.04 -1.04 3.75
CA MET A 77 -5.91 -2.46 4.12
C MET A 77 -4.45 -2.82 4.49
N ALA A 78 -3.47 -2.27 3.76
CA ALA A 78 -2.06 -2.42 4.10
C ALA A 78 -1.74 -1.83 5.49
N SER A 79 -2.28 -0.64 5.80
CA SER A 79 -2.10 0.01 7.10
C SER A 79 -2.70 -0.81 8.24
N VAL A 80 -3.87 -1.41 8.04
CA VAL A 80 -4.50 -2.33 9.01
C VAL A 80 -3.67 -3.59 9.20
N ALA A 81 -3.19 -4.20 8.11
CA ALA A 81 -2.35 -5.39 8.17
C ALA A 81 -1.03 -5.14 8.93
N ILE A 82 -0.34 -4.04 8.61
CA ILE A 82 0.89 -3.67 9.31
C ILE A 82 0.60 -3.28 10.78
N GLY A 83 -0.53 -2.61 11.04
CA GLY A 83 -1.04 -2.37 12.39
C GLY A 83 -1.14 -3.64 13.22
N SER A 84 -1.57 -4.74 12.63
CA SER A 84 -1.57 -6.04 13.30
C SER A 84 -0.18 -6.63 13.46
N SER A 85 0.64 -6.62 12.41
CA SER A 85 2.00 -7.19 12.45
C SER A 85 2.92 -6.53 13.50
N THR A 86 2.66 -5.27 13.83
CA THR A 86 3.40 -4.49 14.83
C THR A 86 2.76 -4.53 16.23
N GLY A 87 1.62 -5.20 16.39
CA GLY A 87 0.90 -5.34 17.65
C GLY A 87 0.07 -4.11 18.07
N LEU A 88 -0.16 -3.14 17.17
CA LEU A 88 -1.07 -2.01 17.43
C LEU A 88 -2.54 -2.37 17.28
N LEU A 89 -2.86 -3.38 16.45
CA LEU A 89 -4.19 -3.95 16.28
C LEU A 89 -4.16 -5.44 16.58
N SER A 90 -5.24 -5.98 17.16
CA SER A 90 -5.35 -7.43 17.27
C SER A 90 -5.48 -8.06 15.88
N SER A 91 -5.00 -9.28 15.71
CA SER A 91 -5.13 -9.99 14.43
C SER A 91 -6.59 -10.25 14.07
N GLU A 92 -7.46 -10.48 15.06
CA GLU A 92 -8.89 -10.65 14.84
C GLU A 92 -9.54 -9.38 14.29
N ASP A 93 -9.29 -8.22 14.92
CA ASP A 93 -9.83 -6.93 14.46
C ASP A 93 -9.33 -6.59 13.06
N ALA A 94 -8.03 -6.80 12.80
CA ALA A 94 -7.44 -6.54 11.50
C ALA A 94 -8.03 -7.42 10.40
N ILE A 95 -8.21 -8.73 10.67
CA ILE A 95 -8.85 -9.65 9.72
C ILE A 95 -10.29 -9.23 9.44
N ASN A 96 -11.05 -8.86 10.48
CA ASN A 96 -12.45 -8.45 10.32
C ASN A 96 -12.59 -7.16 9.49
N GLU A 97 -11.73 -6.16 9.71
CA GLU A 97 -11.75 -4.94 8.91
C GLU A 97 -11.32 -5.19 7.46
N ILE A 98 -10.22 -5.93 7.25
CA ILE A 98 -9.75 -6.27 5.89
C ILE A 98 -10.80 -7.08 5.14
N ASP A 99 -11.44 -8.07 5.78
CA ASP A 99 -12.47 -8.90 5.16
C ASP A 99 -13.67 -8.07 4.70
N LYS A 100 -14.10 -7.11 5.54
CA LYS A 100 -15.20 -6.18 5.23
C LYS A 100 -14.85 -5.28 4.04
N THR A 101 -13.67 -4.65 4.07
CA THR A 101 -13.19 -3.77 3.01
C THR A 101 -13.02 -4.51 1.69
N LEU A 102 -12.38 -5.69 1.72
CA LEU A 102 -12.17 -6.52 0.53
C LEU A 102 -13.50 -7.00 -0.07
N THR A 103 -14.47 -7.36 0.78
CA THR A 103 -15.84 -7.71 0.33
C THR A 103 -16.52 -6.56 -0.41
N SER A 104 -16.29 -5.32 0.00
CA SER A 104 -16.83 -4.15 -0.70
C SER A 104 -16.07 -3.86 -1.99
N LEU A 105 -14.74 -3.94 -1.97
CA LEU A 105 -13.89 -3.79 -3.15
C LEU A 105 -14.27 -4.79 -4.27
N GLU A 106 -14.56 -6.04 -3.91
CA GLU A 106 -14.98 -7.08 -4.86
C GLU A 106 -16.28 -6.74 -5.60
N LYS A 107 -17.16 -5.93 -5.01
CA LYS A 107 -18.46 -5.52 -5.57
C LYS A 107 -18.35 -4.28 -6.47
N ILE A 108 -17.23 -3.56 -6.43
CA ILE A 108 -17.00 -2.42 -7.32
C ILE A 108 -17.01 -2.90 -8.77
N GLU A 109 -17.67 -2.13 -9.64
CA GLU A 109 -17.70 -2.34 -11.09
C GLU A 109 -16.27 -2.42 -11.64
N LYS A 110 -16.04 -3.33 -12.60
CA LYS A 110 -14.72 -3.55 -13.18
C LYS A 110 -14.73 -3.26 -14.67
N TRP A 111 -13.65 -2.63 -15.14
CA TRP A 111 -13.30 -2.48 -16.54
C TRP A 111 -12.07 -3.34 -16.82
N ASN A 112 -12.15 -4.31 -17.74
CA ASN A 112 -11.05 -5.26 -18.04
C ASN A 112 -10.41 -5.90 -16.79
N GLY A 113 -11.22 -6.26 -15.80
CA GLY A 113 -10.77 -6.83 -14.53
C GLY A 113 -10.29 -5.80 -13.49
N PHE A 114 -10.08 -4.55 -13.88
CA PHE A 114 -9.68 -3.48 -12.96
C PHE A 114 -10.90 -2.80 -12.33
N PRO A 115 -10.96 -2.64 -11.00
CA PRO A 115 -12.03 -1.87 -10.37
C PRO A 115 -12.00 -0.41 -10.81
N ILE A 116 -13.18 0.21 -10.93
CA ILE A 116 -13.28 1.65 -11.19
C ILE A 116 -12.55 2.43 -10.09
N THR A 117 -11.77 3.44 -10.49
CA THR A 117 -10.86 4.17 -9.59
C THR A 117 -11.57 4.89 -8.45
N TRP A 118 -12.55 5.73 -8.76
CA TRP A 118 -13.21 6.60 -7.78
C TRP A 118 -14.66 6.19 -7.57
N VAL A 119 -14.99 5.80 -6.35
CA VAL A 119 -16.32 5.30 -5.99
C VAL A 119 -16.87 5.99 -4.75
N ASN A 120 -18.19 5.95 -4.63
CA ASN A 120 -18.89 6.30 -3.42
C ASN A 120 -18.67 5.22 -2.34
N VAL A 121 -18.29 5.60 -1.13
CA VAL A 121 -18.01 4.66 -0.03
C VAL A 121 -19.25 3.92 0.46
N GLU A 122 -20.46 4.44 0.19
CA GLU A 122 -21.72 3.83 0.62
C GLU A 122 -22.34 2.99 -0.50
N THR A 123 -22.43 3.54 -1.71
CA THR A 123 -23.12 2.88 -2.84
C THR A 123 -22.22 2.02 -3.71
N LEU A 124 -20.88 2.18 -3.58
CA LEU A 124 -19.85 1.53 -4.42
C LEU A 124 -19.92 1.92 -5.91
N GLN A 125 -20.81 2.85 -6.27
CA GLN A 125 -20.95 3.34 -7.63
C GLN A 125 -19.85 4.35 -7.95
N ARG A 126 -19.52 4.47 -9.23
CA ARG A 126 -18.58 5.49 -9.73
C ARG A 126 -19.02 6.88 -9.29
N GLU A 127 -18.09 7.65 -8.72
CA GLU A 127 -18.38 9.01 -8.26
C GLU A 127 -17.96 10.05 -9.32
N PHE A 128 -16.69 10.09 -9.71
CA PHE A 128 -16.15 11.05 -10.68
C PHE A 128 -14.87 10.54 -11.37
N GLY A 129 -14.25 11.38 -12.20
CA GLY A 129 -12.96 11.08 -12.84
C GLY A 129 -13.06 10.04 -13.95
N PRO A 130 -11.93 9.68 -14.59
CA PRO A 130 -11.91 8.59 -15.56
C PRO A 130 -12.26 7.27 -14.88
N SER A 131 -12.82 6.31 -15.62
CA SER A 131 -13.10 4.98 -15.09
C SER A 131 -11.83 4.24 -14.66
N PHE A 132 -10.66 4.69 -15.13
CA PHE A 132 -9.39 4.01 -14.98
C PHE A 132 -8.23 5.00 -14.90
N SER A 133 -7.32 4.77 -13.96
CA SER A 133 -6.00 5.41 -13.88
C SER A 133 -5.00 4.34 -13.41
N TYR A 134 -3.99 4.09 -14.22
CA TYR A 134 -3.16 2.88 -14.10
C TYR A 134 -2.05 3.02 -13.07
N ALA A 135 -1.12 3.96 -13.29
CA ALA A 135 0.17 3.98 -12.59
C ALA A 135 0.05 4.29 -11.09
N ASP A 136 -0.84 5.20 -10.71
CA ASP A 136 -1.05 5.64 -9.34
C ASP A 136 -2.06 4.76 -8.61
N HIS A 137 -3.19 4.43 -9.25
CA HIS A 137 -4.32 3.85 -8.57
C HIS A 137 -4.31 2.32 -8.51
N VAL A 138 -4.14 1.66 -9.65
CA VAL A 138 -4.07 0.19 -9.69
C VAL A 138 -2.80 -0.31 -8.99
N GLY A 139 -1.65 0.34 -9.21
CA GLY A 139 -0.39 -0.02 -8.56
C GLY A 139 -0.49 -0.01 -7.04
N ASN A 140 -1.02 1.07 -6.45
CA ASN A 140 -1.21 1.17 -5.00
C ASN A 140 -2.22 0.14 -4.46
N LEU A 141 -3.28 -0.15 -5.20
CA LEU A 141 -4.23 -1.19 -4.84
C LEU A 141 -3.55 -2.56 -4.76
N VAL A 142 -2.84 -2.95 -5.82
CA VAL A 142 -2.16 -4.24 -5.93
C VAL A 142 -1.11 -4.38 -4.83
N CYS A 143 -0.26 -3.37 -4.64
CA CYS A 143 0.74 -3.36 -3.57
C CYS A 143 0.08 -3.55 -2.19
N GLY A 144 -1.02 -2.85 -1.92
CA GLY A 144 -1.74 -2.98 -0.66
C GLY A 144 -2.29 -4.38 -0.43
N LEU A 145 -2.86 -5.00 -1.46
CA LEU A 145 -3.34 -6.39 -1.41
C LEU A 145 -2.18 -7.39 -1.20
N LEU A 146 -1.04 -7.20 -1.85
CA LEU A 146 0.13 -8.07 -1.64
C LEU A 146 0.68 -7.96 -0.21
N VAL A 147 0.61 -6.78 0.43
CA VAL A 147 0.93 -6.64 1.86
C VAL A 147 -0.04 -7.43 2.73
N VAL A 148 -1.34 -7.35 2.46
CA VAL A 148 -2.36 -8.13 3.18
C VAL A 148 -2.11 -9.63 3.03
N GLU A 149 -1.85 -10.10 1.80
CA GLU A 149 -1.50 -11.50 1.53
C GLU A 149 -0.25 -11.93 2.32
N SER A 150 0.79 -11.08 2.35
CA SER A 150 2.03 -11.39 3.07
C SER A 150 1.84 -11.51 4.58
N VAL A 151 0.96 -10.68 5.17
CA VAL A 151 0.73 -10.66 6.63
C VAL A 151 -0.22 -11.77 7.07
N PHE A 152 -1.23 -12.09 6.24
CA PHE A 152 -2.29 -13.05 6.55
C PHE A 152 -2.50 -14.06 5.41
N PRO A 153 -1.48 -14.85 5.04
CA PRO A 153 -1.54 -15.71 3.86
C PRO A 153 -2.64 -16.76 3.94
N ASP A 154 -2.80 -17.41 5.10
CA ASP A 154 -3.82 -18.45 5.32
C ASP A 154 -5.25 -17.93 5.16
N LYS A 155 -5.46 -16.62 5.36
CA LYS A 155 -6.79 -16.01 5.32
C LYS A 155 -7.12 -15.39 3.97
N PHE A 156 -6.17 -14.70 3.34
CA PHE A 156 -6.47 -13.85 2.19
C PHE A 156 -5.78 -14.23 0.88
N LYS A 157 -4.74 -15.07 0.88
CA LYS A 157 -3.97 -15.39 -0.35
C LYS A 157 -4.85 -15.82 -1.52
N ALA A 158 -5.63 -16.90 -1.35
CA ALA A 158 -6.46 -17.42 -2.42
C ALA A 158 -7.52 -16.41 -2.92
N ARG A 159 -8.05 -15.59 -2.01
CA ARG A 159 -9.05 -14.56 -2.32
C ARG A 159 -8.44 -13.39 -3.10
N ILE A 160 -7.25 -12.96 -2.72
CA ILE A 160 -6.51 -11.89 -3.38
C ILE A 160 -6.02 -12.35 -4.75
N GLU A 161 -5.46 -13.56 -4.86
CA GLU A 161 -5.08 -14.15 -6.15
C GLU A 161 -6.29 -14.21 -7.11
N ALA A 162 -7.46 -14.64 -6.63
CA ALA A 162 -8.69 -14.66 -7.43
C ALA A 162 -9.19 -13.27 -7.82
N PHE A 163 -8.99 -12.26 -6.97
CA PHE A 163 -9.34 -10.87 -7.27
C PHE A 163 -8.40 -10.26 -8.32
N LEU A 164 -7.10 -10.56 -8.25
CA LEU A 164 -6.07 -10.03 -9.13
C LEU A 164 -6.00 -10.76 -10.48
N SER A 165 -6.30 -12.06 -10.54
CA SER A 165 -6.13 -12.86 -11.77
C SER A 165 -6.87 -12.35 -13.02
N PRO A 166 -8.06 -11.70 -12.93
CA PRO A 166 -8.74 -11.19 -14.11
C PRO A 166 -8.19 -9.85 -14.62
N MET A 167 -7.25 -9.22 -13.91
CA MET A 167 -6.69 -7.92 -14.30
C MET A 167 -5.77 -8.09 -15.52
N ASP A 168 -6.23 -7.60 -16.67
CA ASP A 168 -5.47 -7.67 -17.91
C ASP A 168 -4.49 -6.49 -18.03
N PHE A 169 -3.34 -6.60 -17.38
CA PHE A 169 -2.25 -5.62 -17.48
C PHE A 169 -1.69 -5.50 -18.91
N GLY A 170 -1.90 -6.50 -19.77
CA GLY A 170 -1.52 -6.45 -21.18
C GLY A 170 -2.32 -5.39 -21.97
N SER A 171 -3.56 -5.12 -21.56
CA SER A 171 -4.39 -4.07 -22.19
C SER A 171 -3.85 -2.64 -22.00
N ALA A 172 -2.99 -2.42 -21.00
CA ALA A 172 -2.34 -1.14 -20.73
C ALA A 172 -0.93 -1.03 -21.35
N TYR A 173 -0.41 -2.11 -21.94
CA TYR A 173 0.91 -2.14 -22.58
C TYR A 173 0.81 -1.62 -24.02
N ASP A 174 1.58 -0.58 -24.34
CA ASP A 174 1.74 -0.12 -25.71
C ASP A 174 3.15 -0.53 -26.21
N PRO A 175 3.26 -1.51 -27.12
CA PRO A 175 4.55 -1.97 -27.64
C PRO A 175 5.36 -0.85 -28.33
N ALA A 176 4.72 0.25 -28.75
CA ALA A 176 5.42 1.41 -29.31
C ALA A 176 6.16 2.22 -28.23
N THR A 177 5.72 2.14 -26.96
CA THR A 177 6.31 2.89 -25.84
C THR A 177 6.97 2.02 -24.76
N GLY A 178 6.73 0.70 -24.76
CA GLY A 178 7.30 -0.28 -23.82
C GLY A 178 6.33 -0.69 -22.73
#